data_AF-A4HUX2-F1
#
_entry.id   AF-A4HUX2-F1
#
_cell.length_a   1.000
_cell.length_b   1.000
_cell.length_c   1.000
_cell.angle_alpha   90.00
_cell.angle_beta   90.00
_cell.angle_gamma   90.00
#
_symmetry.space_group_name_H-M   'P 1'
#
loop_
_entity.id
_entity.type
_entity.pdbx_description
1 polymer ?
#
loop_
_entity_poly.entity_id
_entity_poly.type
_entity_poly.pdbx_seq_one_letter_code
_entity_poly.pdbx_strand_id
1 'polypeptide(L)'
;MTVLKGEELREKGYGGIYAVGKCAQYPPHLVTLRYRNPNAAEGAKNIAMVGKGIVYDCGGLALKPAAHMTNMKTDMGGSAGVFCAFIAVVRSMKMQRTHFSHIANISVTLCLAENAIGPHSYRNDDVVVMKSGKSVEVMNTDAEGRIVLGDGVCYATGEQDFVPDVLIDMATLTGAQGVATGSKHAGVYASDAEAEKDMINAGLRSGDLCYPVLYCPEYHEEVYKSPCADMRNTANSPSSAGSSCGGYFVEQHLSERFRGPFVHVDMAYPSSNMTAADVVMMSP
;
A
#
# COMPACT_ATOMS: atom_id res chain seq x y z
N MET A 1 12.87 -3.65 -15.32
CA MET A 1 12.44 -4.26 -14.04
C MET A 1 13.57 -4.10 -13.07
N THR A 2 13.27 -3.66 -11.86
CA THR A 2 14.22 -3.55 -10.74
C THR A 2 13.71 -4.47 -9.64
N VAL A 3 14.61 -5.21 -9.00
CA VAL A 3 14.28 -6.12 -7.89
C VAL A 3 15.28 -5.88 -6.77
N LEU A 4 14.78 -5.58 -5.58
CA LEU A 4 15.54 -5.58 -4.34
C LEU A 4 15.08 -6.78 -3.50
N LYS A 5 15.99 -7.64 -3.09
CA LYS A 5 15.65 -8.94 -2.46
C LYS A 5 16.32 -9.16 -1.11
N GLY A 6 15.53 -9.56 -0.11
CA GLY A 6 16.04 -10.05 1.19
C GLY A 6 17.01 -9.09 1.84
N GLU A 7 18.23 -9.54 2.13
CA GLU A 7 19.29 -8.72 2.75
C GLU A 7 19.62 -7.44 1.98
N GLU A 8 19.44 -7.42 0.65
CA GLU A 8 19.67 -6.21 -0.15
C GLU A 8 18.75 -5.06 0.30
N LEU A 9 17.54 -5.36 0.76
CA LEU A 9 16.63 -4.37 1.33
C LEU A 9 17.23 -3.74 2.59
N ARG A 10 17.73 -4.56 3.52
CA ARG A 10 18.39 -4.09 4.75
C ARG A 10 19.63 -3.25 4.42
N GLU A 11 20.48 -3.75 3.53
CA GLU A 11 21.72 -3.09 3.14
C GLU A 11 21.50 -1.74 2.46
N LYS A 12 20.40 -1.58 1.71
CA LYS A 12 20.04 -0.32 1.04
C LYS A 12 19.10 0.58 1.84
N GLY A 13 18.82 0.22 3.09
CA GLY A 13 18.06 1.04 4.04
C GLY A 13 16.54 0.92 3.94
N TYR A 14 16.01 -0.11 3.28
CA TYR A 14 14.57 -0.44 3.26
C TYR A 14 14.18 -1.22 4.52
N GLY A 15 14.35 -0.57 5.68
CA GLY A 15 14.20 -1.23 6.98
C GLY A 15 12.78 -1.65 7.28
N GLY A 16 11.76 -0.99 6.73
CA GLY A 16 10.36 -1.32 6.92
C GLY A 16 10.00 -2.67 6.32
N ILE A 17 10.07 -2.79 4.99
CA ILE A 17 9.73 -4.03 4.28
C ILE A 17 10.65 -5.19 4.67
N TYR A 18 11.93 -4.91 4.94
CA TYR A 18 12.84 -5.92 5.49
C TYR A 18 12.38 -6.40 6.88
N ALA A 19 12.06 -5.50 7.81
CA ALA A 19 11.64 -5.86 9.17
C ALA A 19 10.38 -6.74 9.16
N VAL A 20 9.39 -6.41 8.32
CA VAL A 20 8.16 -7.20 8.18
C VAL A 20 8.46 -8.61 7.64
N GLY A 21 9.23 -8.71 6.54
CA GLY A 21 9.40 -9.98 5.84
C GLY A 21 10.53 -10.88 6.33
N LYS A 22 11.45 -10.41 7.18
CA LYS A 22 12.68 -11.15 7.56
C LYS A 22 12.45 -12.50 8.25
N CYS A 23 11.26 -12.73 8.82
CA CYS A 23 10.96 -13.99 9.52
C CYS A 23 10.41 -15.09 8.61
N ALA A 24 9.94 -14.73 7.41
CA ALA A 24 9.26 -15.66 6.53
C ALA A 24 10.21 -16.72 5.94
N GLN A 25 9.62 -17.81 5.43
CA GLN A 25 10.36 -18.86 4.74
C GLN A 25 11.03 -18.34 3.45
N TYR A 26 10.35 -17.48 2.71
CA TYR A 26 10.86 -16.83 1.51
C TYR A 26 11.05 -15.34 1.75
N PRO A 27 12.16 -14.74 1.28
CA PRO A 27 12.54 -13.38 1.68
C PRO A 27 11.61 -12.31 1.07
N PRO A 28 11.54 -11.11 1.69
CA PRO A 28 10.82 -9.97 1.13
C PRO A 28 11.47 -9.45 -0.15
N HIS A 29 10.66 -8.82 -1.01
CA HIS A 29 11.11 -8.15 -2.23
C HIS A 29 10.41 -6.82 -2.44
N LEU A 30 11.15 -5.85 -2.95
CA LEU A 30 10.57 -4.66 -3.59
C LEU A 30 10.80 -4.79 -5.09
N VAL A 31 9.71 -5.04 -5.82
CA VAL A 31 9.76 -5.33 -7.26
C VAL A 31 9.12 -4.20 -8.04
N THR A 32 9.87 -3.52 -8.89
CA THR A 32 9.35 -2.43 -9.73
C THR A 32 9.41 -2.77 -11.21
N LEU A 33 8.26 -2.69 -11.87
CA LEU A 33 8.15 -2.64 -13.32
C LEU A 33 7.90 -1.21 -13.75
N ARG A 34 8.50 -0.80 -14.87
CA ARG A 34 8.28 0.53 -15.45
C ARG A 34 8.21 0.45 -16.96
N TYR A 35 7.45 1.36 -17.54
CA TYR A 35 7.32 1.51 -18.98
C TYR A 35 7.37 3.00 -19.34
N ARG A 36 8.28 3.35 -20.25
CA ARG A 36 8.31 4.66 -20.90
C ARG A 36 7.51 4.56 -22.20
N ASN A 37 6.49 5.39 -22.35
CA ASN A 37 5.63 5.38 -23.51
C ASN A 37 6.35 6.03 -24.72
N PRO A 38 6.62 5.29 -25.82
CA PRO A 38 7.27 5.84 -27.01
C PRO A 38 6.36 6.80 -27.81
N ASN A 39 5.07 6.87 -27.49
CA ASN A 39 4.08 7.72 -28.14
C ASN A 39 3.48 8.76 -27.18
N ALA A 40 4.23 9.11 -26.12
CA ALA A 40 3.85 10.16 -25.20
C ALA A 40 3.71 11.50 -25.94
N ALA A 41 2.58 12.18 -25.72
CA ALA A 41 2.35 13.55 -26.19
C ALA A 41 3.13 14.56 -25.34
N GLU A 42 3.24 15.78 -25.85
CA GLU A 42 3.69 16.91 -25.04
C GLU A 42 2.75 17.12 -23.84
N GLY A 43 3.31 17.36 -22.65
CA GLY A 43 2.55 17.50 -21.41
C GLY A 43 2.08 16.17 -20.78
N ALA A 44 2.46 15.02 -21.33
CA ALA A 44 2.14 13.71 -20.76
C ALA A 44 2.72 13.53 -19.35
N LYS A 45 1.91 12.94 -18.46
CA LYS A 45 2.19 12.79 -17.03
C LYS A 45 2.97 11.51 -16.71
N ASN A 46 3.68 11.54 -15.61
CA ASN A 46 4.34 10.40 -14.99
C ASN A 46 3.46 9.83 -13.87
N ILE A 47 3.22 8.52 -13.88
CA ILE A 47 2.36 7.85 -12.91
C ILE A 47 3.17 6.78 -12.17
N ALA A 48 3.07 6.77 -10.84
CA ALA A 48 3.54 5.66 -10.02
C ALA A 48 2.37 4.95 -9.34
N MET A 49 2.42 3.62 -9.36
CA MET A 49 1.52 2.76 -8.61
C MET A 49 2.32 1.95 -7.60
N VAL A 50 1.79 1.78 -6.39
CA VAL A 50 2.39 0.97 -5.33
C VAL A 50 1.32 0.03 -4.78
N GLY A 51 1.66 -1.21 -4.49
CA GLY A 51 0.66 -2.17 -3.99
C GLY A 51 1.16 -3.02 -2.83
N LYS A 52 0.31 -3.16 -1.81
CA LYS A 52 0.53 -4.08 -0.68
C LYS A 52 0.57 -5.51 -1.21
N GLY A 53 1.72 -6.16 -1.07
CA GLY A 53 1.98 -7.52 -1.55
C GLY A 53 2.25 -8.49 -0.42
N ILE A 54 1.47 -8.42 0.66
CA ILE A 54 1.60 -9.36 1.77
C ILE A 54 1.00 -10.70 1.33
N VAL A 55 1.86 -11.66 0.97
CA VAL A 55 1.42 -12.93 0.38
C VAL A 55 0.65 -13.80 1.37
N TYR A 56 0.92 -13.59 2.66
CA TYR A 56 0.13 -14.10 3.76
C TYR A 56 0.37 -13.24 5.00
N ASP A 57 -0.70 -12.97 5.76
CA ASP A 57 -0.66 -12.18 6.97
C ASP A 57 -1.16 -13.01 8.17
N CYS A 58 -0.23 -13.54 8.97
CA CYS A 58 -0.61 -14.15 10.24
C CYS A 58 -0.73 -13.12 11.38
N GLY A 59 -0.31 -11.87 11.15
CA GLY A 59 -0.19 -10.79 12.12
C GLY A 59 1.15 -10.69 12.84
N GLY A 60 2.11 -11.57 12.51
CA GLY A 60 3.41 -11.62 13.19
C GLY A 60 3.27 -12.03 14.66
N LEU A 61 3.95 -11.33 15.57
CA LEU A 61 3.84 -11.58 17.02
C LEU A 61 2.49 -11.12 17.61
N ALA A 62 1.84 -10.15 16.97
CA ALA A 62 0.44 -9.79 17.19
C ALA A 62 -0.50 -10.75 16.42
N LEU A 63 -0.34 -12.06 16.68
CA LEU A 63 -0.97 -13.14 15.94
C LEU A 63 -2.50 -12.98 15.87
N LYS A 64 -3.06 -13.04 14.65
CA LYS A 64 -4.50 -12.99 14.44
C LYS A 64 -5.19 -14.22 15.05
N PRO A 65 -6.40 -14.07 15.61
CA PRO A 65 -7.28 -15.22 15.87
C PRO A 65 -7.58 -15.98 14.57
N ALA A 66 -7.81 -17.29 14.65
CA ALA A 66 -8.03 -18.15 13.48
C ALA A 66 -9.12 -17.61 12.53
N ALA A 67 -10.22 -17.07 13.07
CA ALA A 67 -11.32 -16.51 12.28
C ALA A 67 -10.97 -15.21 11.52
N HIS A 68 -9.92 -14.50 11.93
CA HIS A 68 -9.40 -13.31 11.24
C HIS A 68 -8.19 -13.60 10.37
N MET A 69 -7.53 -14.75 10.58
CA MET A 69 -6.40 -15.21 9.78
C MET A 69 -6.84 -15.95 8.51
N THR A 70 -8.03 -16.56 8.53
CA THR A 70 -8.64 -17.07 7.31
C THR A 70 -8.83 -15.93 6.30
N ASN A 71 -8.73 -16.29 5.01
CA ASN A 71 -8.75 -15.35 3.89
C ASN A 71 -7.56 -14.38 3.79
N MET A 72 -6.60 -14.36 4.71
CA MET A 72 -5.38 -13.51 4.58
C MET A 72 -4.46 -13.89 3.41
N LYS A 73 -4.80 -14.93 2.64
CA LYS A 73 -4.26 -15.15 1.29
C LYS A 73 -4.56 -13.99 0.32
N THR A 74 -5.60 -13.19 0.60
CA THR A 74 -5.99 -12.04 -0.22
C THR A 74 -5.20 -10.78 0.12
N ASP A 75 -4.27 -10.84 1.08
CA ASP A 75 -3.60 -9.65 1.60
C ASP A 75 -2.50 -9.07 0.69
N MET A 76 -2.37 -9.68 -0.49
CA MET A 76 -1.59 -9.23 -1.64
C MET A 76 -2.48 -8.63 -2.74
N GLY A 77 -3.79 -8.44 -2.46
CA GLY A 77 -4.79 -8.02 -3.43
C GLY A 77 -4.50 -6.66 -4.04
N GLY A 78 -4.00 -5.71 -3.23
CA GLY A 78 -3.57 -4.40 -3.71
C GLY A 78 -2.43 -4.48 -4.73
N SER A 79 -1.41 -5.28 -4.44
CA SER A 79 -0.31 -5.58 -5.37
C SER A 79 -0.79 -6.22 -6.67
N ALA A 80 -1.70 -7.21 -6.59
CA ALA A 80 -2.27 -7.83 -7.78
C ALA A 80 -3.09 -6.83 -8.63
N GLY A 81 -3.89 -5.96 -8.00
CA GLY A 81 -4.68 -4.94 -8.66
C GLY A 81 -3.81 -4.01 -9.51
N VAL A 82 -2.79 -3.38 -8.89
CA VAL A 82 -1.89 -2.46 -9.60
C VAL A 82 -1.00 -3.18 -10.64
N PHE A 83 -0.61 -4.42 -10.38
CA PHE A 83 0.17 -5.22 -11.34
C PHE A 83 -0.64 -5.54 -12.60
N CYS A 84 -1.87 -6.04 -12.43
CA CYS A 84 -2.76 -6.35 -13.55
C CYS A 84 -3.18 -5.08 -14.32
N ALA A 85 -3.42 -3.97 -13.62
CA ALA A 85 -3.66 -2.67 -14.24
C ALA A 85 -2.47 -2.22 -15.10
N PHE A 86 -1.25 -2.33 -14.58
CA PHE A 86 -0.02 -2.03 -15.34
C PHE A 86 0.06 -2.88 -16.63
N ILE A 87 -0.19 -4.18 -16.54
CA ILE A 87 -0.20 -5.07 -17.72
C ILE A 87 -1.24 -4.58 -18.75
N ALA A 88 -2.46 -4.29 -18.31
CA ALA A 88 -3.54 -3.86 -19.19
C ALA A 88 -3.23 -2.53 -19.89
N VAL A 89 -2.73 -1.53 -19.14
CA VAL A 89 -2.33 -0.21 -19.67
C VAL A 89 -1.20 -0.36 -20.69
N VAL A 90 -0.13 -1.08 -20.37
CA VAL A 90 1.01 -1.27 -21.27
C VAL A 90 0.61 -2.04 -22.53
N ARG A 91 -0.28 -3.04 -22.42
CA ARG A 91 -0.85 -3.72 -23.59
C ARG A 91 -1.65 -2.76 -24.47
N SER A 92 -2.51 -1.92 -23.87
CA SER A 92 -3.30 -0.93 -24.61
C SER A 92 -2.42 0.10 -25.34
N MET A 93 -1.35 0.60 -24.70
CA MET A 93 -0.35 1.47 -25.34
C MET A 93 0.32 0.81 -26.55
N LYS A 94 0.50 -0.52 -26.53
CA LYS A 94 1.09 -1.28 -27.64
C LYS A 94 0.10 -1.56 -28.77
N MET A 95 -1.21 -1.41 -28.53
CA MET A 95 -2.24 -1.65 -29.55
C MET A 95 -2.45 -0.46 -30.46
N GLN A 96 -2.48 0.77 -29.92
CA GLN A 96 -2.71 1.98 -30.70
C GLN A 96 -1.87 3.14 -30.17
N ARG A 97 -1.23 3.90 -31.09
CA ARG A 97 -0.33 5.01 -30.74
C ARG A 97 -0.98 6.12 -29.90
N THR A 98 -2.29 6.31 -30.03
CA THR A 98 -3.03 7.36 -29.32
C THR A 98 -3.48 6.93 -27.92
N HIS A 99 -3.56 5.63 -27.65
CA HIS A 99 -3.97 5.11 -26.35
C HIS A 99 -2.97 5.48 -25.27
N PHE A 100 -3.46 6.09 -24.19
CA PHE A 100 -2.64 6.58 -23.08
C PHE A 100 -1.46 7.49 -23.51
N SER A 101 -1.60 8.21 -24.63
CA SER A 101 -0.61 9.20 -25.09
C SER A 101 -0.39 10.32 -24.08
N HIS A 102 -1.32 10.56 -23.17
CA HIS A 102 -1.20 11.48 -22.04
C HIS A 102 -0.35 10.95 -20.86
N ILE A 103 0.22 9.74 -20.97
CA ILE A 103 1.13 9.15 -19.97
C ILE A 103 2.53 8.99 -20.60
N ALA A 104 3.54 9.59 -19.98
CA ALA A 104 4.93 9.53 -20.39
C ALA A 104 5.68 8.34 -19.77
N ASN A 105 5.58 8.20 -18.45
CA ASN A 105 6.12 7.07 -17.69
C ASN A 105 5.04 6.48 -16.80
N ILE A 106 4.97 5.15 -16.73
CA ILE A 106 4.17 4.44 -15.74
C ILE A 106 5.08 3.45 -15.00
N SER A 107 4.97 3.41 -13.68
CA SER A 107 5.66 2.45 -12.82
C SER A 107 4.66 1.73 -11.91
N VAL A 108 4.97 0.48 -11.59
CA VAL A 108 4.28 -0.30 -10.57
C VAL A 108 5.32 -0.93 -9.64
N THR A 109 5.20 -0.67 -8.34
CA THR A 109 6.07 -1.20 -7.28
C THR A 109 5.26 -2.15 -6.40
N LEU A 110 5.73 -3.39 -6.31
CA LEU A 110 5.11 -4.45 -5.53
C LEU A 110 5.90 -4.62 -4.22
N CYS A 111 5.23 -4.38 -3.09
CA CYS A 111 5.81 -4.51 -1.76
C CYS A 111 5.59 -5.93 -1.25
N LEU A 112 6.43 -6.88 -1.67
CA LEU A 112 6.24 -8.31 -1.44
C LEU A 112 6.87 -8.75 -0.10
N ALA A 113 6.08 -9.31 0.80
CA ALA A 113 6.54 -9.94 2.03
C ALA A 113 5.51 -10.97 2.52
N GLU A 114 5.89 -11.83 3.46
CA GLU A 114 4.96 -12.58 4.30
C GLU A 114 5.14 -12.08 5.73
N ASN A 115 4.04 -11.76 6.41
CA ASN A 115 4.08 -11.32 7.81
C ASN A 115 4.05 -12.55 8.71
N ALA A 116 5.22 -13.16 8.90
CA ALA A 116 5.38 -14.44 9.57
C ALA A 116 5.69 -14.32 11.07
N ILE A 117 5.32 -15.36 11.82
CA ILE A 117 5.64 -15.51 13.25
C ILE A 117 6.79 -16.48 13.47
N GLY A 118 7.77 -16.09 14.29
CA GLY A 118 8.89 -16.94 14.65
C GLY A 118 10.01 -16.20 15.39
N PRO A 119 11.17 -16.85 15.60
CA PRO A 119 12.30 -16.26 16.34
C PRO A 119 12.84 -14.96 15.72
N HIS A 120 12.65 -14.79 14.42
CA HIS A 120 13.13 -13.64 13.65
C HIS A 120 12.04 -12.60 13.39
N SER A 121 10.84 -12.73 13.93
CA SER A 121 9.80 -11.70 13.79
C SER A 121 10.30 -10.37 14.32
N TYR A 122 9.99 -9.29 13.60
CA TYR A 122 10.01 -7.97 14.21
C TYR A 122 8.94 -7.90 15.31
N ARG A 123 9.20 -7.10 16.34
CA ARG A 123 8.45 -7.14 17.60
C ARG A 123 7.58 -5.92 17.77
N ASN A 124 6.52 -6.08 18.56
CA ASN A 124 5.97 -4.94 19.27
C ASN A 124 7.10 -4.40 20.18
N ASP A 125 7.38 -3.10 20.10
CA ASP A 125 8.52 -2.35 20.67
C ASP A 125 9.81 -2.30 19.82
N ASP A 126 9.92 -3.02 18.70
CA ASP A 126 11.05 -2.77 17.78
C ASP A 126 10.90 -1.35 17.18
N VAL A 127 12.00 -0.59 17.11
CA VAL A 127 12.06 0.67 16.35
C VAL A 127 12.73 0.41 15.01
N VAL A 128 12.00 0.69 13.93
CA VAL A 128 12.44 0.44 12.55
C VAL A 128 12.76 1.76 11.87
N VAL A 129 13.92 1.86 11.21
CA VAL A 129 14.26 3.01 10.36
C VAL A 129 13.81 2.72 8.93
N MET A 130 12.86 3.53 8.46
CA MET A 130 12.27 3.41 7.13
C MET A 130 13.22 3.96 6.06
N LYS A 131 12.98 3.62 4.79
CA LYS A 131 13.75 4.15 3.67
C LYS A 131 13.71 5.68 3.59
N SER A 132 12.61 6.28 4.05
CA SER A 132 12.47 7.74 4.12
C SER A 132 13.35 8.40 5.19
N GLY A 133 14.11 7.63 5.98
CA GLY A 133 14.90 8.09 7.12
C GLY A 133 14.10 8.26 8.42
N LYS A 134 12.77 8.22 8.35
CA LYS A 134 11.89 8.31 9.53
C LYS A 134 11.94 7.01 10.34
N SER A 135 11.96 7.13 11.65
CA SER A 135 11.92 6.04 12.61
C SER A 135 10.47 5.72 13.03
N VAL A 136 10.16 4.42 13.10
CA VAL A 136 8.81 3.90 13.40
C VAL A 136 8.88 2.96 14.60
N GLU A 137 8.24 3.34 15.71
CA GLU A 137 7.98 2.46 16.86
C GLU A 137 6.83 1.50 16.51
N VAL A 138 7.14 0.20 16.43
CA VAL A 138 6.17 -0.83 16.08
C VAL A 138 5.35 -1.16 17.32
N MET A 139 4.09 -0.76 17.35
CA MET A 139 3.17 -1.06 18.45
C MET A 139 2.29 -2.28 18.17
N ASN A 140 2.10 -2.61 16.89
CA ASN A 140 1.35 -3.79 16.49
C ASN A 140 1.92 -4.35 15.18
N THR A 141 2.46 -5.58 15.21
CA THR A 141 2.98 -6.26 14.01
C THR A 141 1.91 -6.67 13.01
N ASP A 142 0.62 -6.57 13.35
CA ASP A 142 -0.52 -6.77 12.44
C ASP A 142 -0.91 -5.48 11.68
N ALA A 143 -0.15 -4.41 11.88
CA ALA A 143 -0.21 -3.18 11.08
C ALA A 143 1.04 -3.08 10.19
N GLU A 144 1.34 -4.17 9.49
CA GLU A 144 2.50 -4.38 8.62
C GLU A 144 2.34 -3.70 7.25
N GLY A 145 1.12 -3.68 6.70
CA GLY A 145 0.86 -3.22 5.34
C GLY A 145 1.32 -1.79 5.10
N ARG A 146 1.08 -0.92 6.07
CA ARG A 146 1.51 0.49 6.01
C ARG A 146 3.03 0.64 6.07
N ILE A 147 3.72 -0.25 6.79
CA ILE A 147 5.19 -0.26 6.89
C ILE A 147 5.78 -0.67 5.54
N VAL A 148 5.31 -1.77 4.94
CA VAL A 148 5.84 -2.20 3.63
C VAL A 148 5.52 -1.20 2.52
N LEU A 149 4.35 -0.54 2.59
CA LEU A 149 3.98 0.52 1.66
C LEU A 149 4.80 1.79 1.84
N GLY A 150 5.15 2.16 3.08
CA GLY A 150 6.01 3.32 3.36
C GLY A 150 7.33 3.26 2.59
N ASP A 151 8.02 2.12 2.63
CA ASP A 151 9.22 1.89 1.83
C ASP A 151 8.92 1.88 0.32
N GLY A 152 7.78 1.34 -0.08
CA GLY A 152 7.30 1.30 -1.47
C GLY A 152 7.08 2.68 -2.09
N VAL A 153 6.35 3.56 -1.40
CA VAL A 153 6.07 4.92 -1.87
C VAL A 153 7.33 5.78 -1.82
N CYS A 154 8.20 5.58 -0.82
CA CYS A 154 9.49 6.24 -0.76
C CYS A 154 10.36 5.88 -1.97
N TYR A 155 10.46 4.59 -2.31
CA TYR A 155 11.13 4.13 -3.53
C TYR A 155 10.53 4.79 -4.78
N ALA A 156 9.20 4.70 -4.91
CA ALA A 156 8.50 5.13 -6.13
C ALA A 156 8.65 6.63 -6.39
N THR A 157 8.76 7.45 -5.33
CA THR A 157 8.86 8.91 -5.40
C THR A 157 10.29 9.46 -5.33
N GLY A 158 11.24 8.72 -4.76
CA GLY A 158 12.59 9.21 -4.48
C GLY A 158 13.73 8.52 -5.25
N GLU A 159 13.56 7.24 -5.61
CA GLU A 159 14.66 6.37 -6.08
C GLU A 159 14.58 6.02 -7.58
N GLN A 160 13.47 6.35 -8.25
CA GLN A 160 13.34 6.18 -9.70
C GLN A 160 14.06 7.30 -10.46
N ASP A 161 14.34 7.07 -11.75
CA ASP A 161 14.96 8.07 -12.64
C ASP A 161 13.98 9.12 -13.19
N PHE A 162 12.75 9.13 -12.69
CA PHE A 162 11.73 10.14 -12.94
C PHE A 162 10.94 10.38 -11.65
N VAL A 163 10.42 11.60 -11.49
CA VAL A 163 9.49 11.93 -10.39
C VAL A 163 8.06 11.77 -10.89
N PRO A 164 7.19 11.00 -10.19
CA PRO A 164 5.78 10.89 -10.54
C PRO A 164 5.04 12.22 -10.38
N ASP A 165 4.09 12.51 -11.27
CA ASP A 165 3.13 13.60 -11.12
C ASP A 165 1.93 13.20 -10.25
N VAL A 166 1.69 11.90 -10.09
CA VAL A 166 0.66 11.30 -9.23
C VAL A 166 1.16 9.96 -8.72
N LEU A 167 0.85 9.66 -7.45
CA LEU A 167 1.10 8.35 -6.85
C LEU A 167 -0.23 7.74 -6.39
N ILE A 168 -0.49 6.52 -6.86
CA ILE A 168 -1.62 5.71 -6.40
C ILE A 168 -1.05 4.55 -5.61
N ASP A 169 -1.44 4.40 -4.34
CA ASP A 169 -1.21 3.14 -3.63
C ASP A 169 -2.53 2.39 -3.43
N MET A 170 -2.44 1.05 -3.50
CA MET A 170 -3.59 0.17 -3.32
C MET A 170 -3.25 -0.94 -2.34
N ALA A 171 -4.14 -1.15 -1.37
CA ALA A 171 -3.86 -2.03 -0.25
C ALA A 171 -5.12 -2.66 0.33
N THR A 172 -5.04 -3.94 0.70
CA THR A 172 -5.96 -4.56 1.64
C THR A 172 -5.54 -4.15 3.06
N LEU A 173 -5.77 -2.90 3.45
CA LEU A 173 -5.01 -2.31 4.56
C LEU A 173 -5.68 -2.47 5.92
N THR A 174 -6.98 -2.20 6.04
CA THR A 174 -7.60 -2.10 7.36
C THR A 174 -8.96 -2.79 7.46
N GLY A 175 -9.24 -3.39 8.62
CA GLY A 175 -10.60 -3.76 9.01
C GLY A 175 -11.53 -2.55 9.11
N ALA A 176 -10.98 -1.38 9.44
CA ALA A 176 -11.72 -0.12 9.55
C ALA A 176 -12.35 0.33 8.22
N GLN A 177 -11.76 -0.04 7.08
CA GLN A 177 -12.33 0.21 5.76
C GLN A 177 -13.73 -0.36 5.62
N GLY A 178 -13.93 -1.63 6.02
CA GLY A 178 -15.24 -2.28 5.94
C GLY A 178 -16.27 -1.65 6.86
N VAL A 179 -15.85 -1.15 8.02
CA VAL A 179 -16.73 -0.40 8.94
C VAL A 179 -17.13 0.95 8.33
N ALA A 180 -16.21 1.63 7.64
CA ALA A 180 -16.43 2.95 7.08
C ALA A 180 -17.20 2.95 5.75
N THR A 181 -16.84 2.07 4.83
CA THR A 181 -17.27 2.09 3.41
C THR A 181 -17.88 0.77 2.92
N GLY A 182 -18.01 -0.21 3.82
CA GLY A 182 -18.64 -1.49 3.52
C GLY A 182 -17.78 -2.43 2.68
N SER A 183 -18.42 -3.43 2.07
CA SER A 183 -17.73 -4.53 1.38
C SER A 183 -17.63 -4.37 -0.14
N LYS A 184 -18.18 -3.27 -0.69
CA LYS A 184 -18.24 -3.02 -2.14
C LYS A 184 -17.54 -1.75 -2.57
N HIS A 185 -17.34 -0.81 -1.67
CA HIS A 185 -16.62 0.44 -1.95
C HIS A 185 -15.28 0.39 -1.25
N ALA A 186 -14.20 0.66 -1.98
CA ALA A 186 -12.91 0.94 -1.37
C ALA A 186 -12.93 2.30 -0.65
N GLY A 187 -12.17 2.44 0.42
CA GLY A 187 -11.93 3.73 1.07
C GLY A 187 -10.82 4.49 0.35
N VAL A 188 -11.08 5.72 -0.07
CA VAL A 188 -10.08 6.58 -0.73
C VAL A 188 -9.64 7.67 0.23
N TYR A 189 -8.36 7.66 0.60
CA TYR A 189 -7.68 8.75 1.30
C TYR A 189 -6.83 9.50 0.27
N ALA A 190 -7.17 10.76 -0.01
CA ALA A 190 -6.57 11.52 -1.10
C ALA A 190 -6.12 12.91 -0.65
N SER A 191 -4.90 13.29 -1.03
CA SER A 191 -4.29 14.58 -0.68
C SER A 191 -4.74 15.75 -1.56
N ASP A 192 -5.52 15.46 -2.59
CA ASP A 192 -6.04 16.45 -3.55
C ASP A 192 -7.50 16.11 -3.90
N ALA A 193 -8.36 17.12 -3.84
CA ALA A 193 -9.80 16.95 -4.00
C ALA A 193 -10.23 16.58 -5.44
N GLU A 194 -9.48 17.03 -6.46
CA GLU A 194 -9.78 16.65 -7.84
C GLU A 194 -9.35 15.22 -8.12
N ALA A 195 -8.17 14.81 -7.61
CA ALA A 195 -7.71 13.43 -7.70
C ALA A 195 -8.66 12.45 -6.98
N GLU A 196 -9.20 12.85 -5.81
CA GLU A 196 -10.25 12.10 -5.11
C GLU A 196 -11.46 11.88 -6.02
N LYS A 197 -12.04 12.98 -6.53
CA LYS A 197 -13.22 12.96 -7.38
C LYS A 197 -13.00 12.14 -8.65
N ASP A 198 -11.83 12.23 -9.27
CA ASP A 198 -11.47 11.44 -10.44
C ASP A 198 -11.43 9.95 -10.14
N MET A 199 -10.91 9.55 -8.97
CA MET A 199 -10.90 8.15 -8.53
C MET A 199 -12.31 7.63 -8.27
N ILE A 200 -13.17 8.42 -7.61
CA ILE A 200 -14.58 8.05 -7.40
C ILE A 200 -15.30 7.87 -8.74
N ASN A 201 -15.12 8.81 -9.67
CA ASN A 201 -15.72 8.73 -11.00
C ASN A 201 -15.16 7.55 -11.81
N ALA A 202 -13.89 7.21 -11.67
CA ALA A 202 -13.31 6.03 -12.29
C ALA A 202 -13.96 4.75 -11.76
N GLY A 203 -14.16 4.65 -10.45
CA GLY A 203 -14.84 3.51 -9.83
C GLY A 203 -16.29 3.34 -10.29
N LEU A 204 -17.04 4.44 -10.42
CA LEU A 204 -18.41 4.40 -10.96
C LEU A 204 -18.45 3.91 -12.42
N ARG A 205 -17.44 4.25 -13.23
CA ARG A 205 -17.36 3.80 -14.64
C ARG A 205 -16.88 2.36 -14.79
N SER A 206 -15.97 1.91 -13.94
CA SER A 206 -15.39 0.56 -14.02
C SER A 206 -16.28 -0.51 -13.36
N GLY A 207 -17.08 -0.12 -12.36
CA GLY A 207 -17.76 -1.05 -11.45
C GLY A 207 -16.93 -1.40 -10.20
N ASP A 208 -15.68 -0.95 -10.12
CA ASP A 208 -14.82 -1.09 -8.93
C ASP A 208 -15.01 0.13 -8.03
N LEU A 209 -16.08 0.10 -7.24
CA LEU A 209 -16.59 1.27 -6.54
C LEU A 209 -15.62 1.78 -5.46
N CYS A 210 -15.63 3.09 -5.25
CA CYS A 210 -14.82 3.80 -4.27
C CYS A 210 -15.69 4.82 -3.51
N TYR A 211 -15.31 5.16 -2.28
CA TYR A 211 -15.89 6.24 -1.50
C TYR A 211 -14.81 6.96 -0.67
N PRO A 212 -14.85 8.30 -0.54
CA PRO A 212 -13.87 9.04 0.25
C PRO A 212 -13.89 8.67 1.73
N VAL A 213 -12.71 8.59 2.34
CA VAL A 213 -12.53 8.64 3.79
C VAL A 213 -11.90 9.98 4.18
N LEU A 214 -11.95 10.32 5.47
CA LEU A 214 -11.47 11.62 5.95
C LEU A 214 -9.99 11.85 5.59
N TYR A 215 -9.69 12.95 4.89
CA TYR A 215 -8.33 13.50 4.79
C TYR A 215 -8.17 14.65 5.77
N CYS A 216 -7.45 14.42 6.88
CA CYS A 216 -7.18 15.44 7.90
C CYS A 216 -5.84 15.14 8.61
N PRO A 217 -4.68 15.32 7.91
CA PRO A 217 -3.37 14.95 8.42
C PRO A 217 -3.05 15.48 9.82
N GLU A 218 -3.50 16.69 10.15
CA GLU A 218 -3.30 17.34 11.44
C GLU A 218 -3.94 16.57 12.61
N TYR A 219 -5.07 15.89 12.38
CA TYR A 219 -5.70 15.05 13.42
C TYR A 219 -5.08 13.65 13.46
N HIS A 220 -4.63 13.14 12.31
CA HIS A 220 -3.97 11.84 12.23
C HIS A 220 -2.58 11.87 12.89
N GLU A 221 -1.84 12.96 12.73
CA GLU A 221 -0.50 13.13 13.31
C GLU A 221 -0.51 12.97 14.84
N GLU A 222 -1.47 13.57 15.52
CA GLU A 222 -1.53 13.56 16.98
C GLU A 222 -1.67 12.16 17.56
N VAL A 223 -2.34 11.26 16.84
CA VAL A 223 -2.56 9.88 17.31
C VAL A 223 -1.40 8.94 16.97
N TYR A 224 -0.40 9.40 16.21
CA TYR A 224 0.79 8.60 15.90
C TYR A 224 2.03 8.95 16.73
N LYS A 225 1.92 9.90 17.68
CA LYS A 225 3.05 10.31 18.52
C LYS A 225 3.70 9.11 19.24
N SER A 226 5.01 8.97 19.06
CA SER A 226 5.88 8.04 19.79
C SER A 226 6.75 8.81 20.79
N PRO A 227 7.06 8.25 21.97
CA PRO A 227 8.01 8.86 22.90
C PRO A 227 9.49 8.66 22.51
N CYS A 228 9.80 7.77 21.55
CA CYS A 228 11.17 7.35 21.23
C CYS A 228 11.50 7.23 19.73
N ALA A 229 10.51 7.43 18.85
CA ALA A 229 10.67 7.42 17.40
C ALA A 229 9.90 8.60 16.79
N ASP A 230 10.03 8.82 15.48
CA ASP A 230 9.31 9.90 14.78
C ASP A 230 7.79 9.63 14.78
N MET A 231 7.38 8.36 14.68
CA MET A 231 5.98 7.97 14.76
C MET A 231 5.80 6.51 15.21
N ARG A 232 4.58 6.16 15.61
CA ARG A 232 4.12 4.77 15.78
C ARG A 232 3.61 4.21 14.46
N ASN A 233 3.51 2.88 14.37
CA ASN A 233 2.79 2.25 13.26
C ASN A 233 1.28 2.09 13.51
N THR A 234 0.76 2.31 14.71
CA THR A 234 -0.69 2.36 14.97
C THR A 234 -1.09 3.60 15.74
N ALA A 235 -2.32 4.05 15.50
CA ALA A 235 -2.92 5.11 16.30
C ALA A 235 -2.98 4.69 17.78
N ASN A 236 -2.66 5.61 18.68
CA ASN A 236 -2.74 5.45 20.14
C ASN A 236 -4.18 5.56 20.68
N SER A 237 -5.17 5.80 19.81
CA SER A 237 -6.59 5.77 20.10
C SER A 237 -7.34 4.86 19.12
N PRO A 238 -8.23 3.95 19.59
CA PRO A 238 -8.89 2.96 18.74
C PRO A 238 -9.95 3.54 17.79
N SER A 239 -10.58 4.67 18.15
CA SER A 239 -11.68 5.27 17.39
C SER A 239 -11.26 6.53 16.65
N SER A 240 -10.14 6.45 15.92
CA SER A 240 -9.49 7.60 15.27
C SER A 240 -9.38 7.43 13.76
N ALA A 241 -10.52 7.25 13.06
CA ALA A 241 -10.58 7.16 11.60
C ALA A 241 -9.57 6.16 10.98
N GLY A 242 -9.69 4.87 11.34
CA GLY A 242 -8.63 3.87 11.12
C GLY A 242 -8.13 3.71 9.68
N SER A 243 -9.00 3.80 8.68
CA SER A 243 -8.58 3.69 7.26
C SER A 243 -7.80 4.95 6.82
N SER A 244 -8.27 6.14 7.20
CA SER A 244 -7.53 7.40 7.00
C SER A 244 -6.18 7.42 7.70
N CYS A 245 -6.11 6.95 8.95
CA CYS A 245 -4.83 6.83 9.65
C CYS A 245 -3.88 5.86 8.95
N GLY A 246 -4.40 4.80 8.30
CA GLY A 246 -3.61 3.90 7.46
C GLY A 246 -2.98 4.64 6.28
N GLY A 247 -3.78 5.40 5.52
CA GLY A 247 -3.31 6.23 4.41
C GLY A 247 -2.31 7.31 4.86
N TYR A 248 -2.59 8.02 5.94
CA TYR A 248 -1.70 9.02 6.53
C TYR A 248 -0.31 8.45 6.83
N PHE A 249 -0.22 7.26 7.47
CA PHE A 249 1.08 6.64 7.74
C PHE A 249 1.91 6.48 6.46
N VAL A 250 1.29 6.01 5.38
CA VAL A 250 1.97 5.80 4.10
C VAL A 250 2.41 7.14 3.49
N GLU A 251 1.55 8.16 3.54
CA GLU A 251 1.83 9.51 3.04
C GLU A 251 3.11 10.10 3.65
N GLN A 252 3.37 9.83 4.93
CA GLN A 252 4.56 10.34 5.62
C GLN A 252 5.88 9.79 5.06
N HIS A 253 5.86 8.73 4.27
CA HIS A 253 7.07 8.17 3.65
C HIS A 253 7.28 8.60 2.19
N LEU A 254 6.40 9.45 1.64
CA LEU A 254 6.63 10.07 0.34
C LEU A 254 7.92 10.89 0.36
N SER A 255 8.72 10.79 -0.71
CA SER A 255 9.92 11.60 -0.87
C SER A 255 9.56 13.07 -0.93
N GLU A 256 10.35 13.92 -0.29
CA GLU A 256 10.27 15.38 -0.43
C GLU A 256 10.52 15.88 -1.87
N ARG A 257 10.84 15.03 -2.84
CA ARG A 257 10.87 15.41 -4.26
C ARG A 257 9.50 15.37 -4.92
N PHE A 258 8.58 14.59 -4.38
CA PHE A 258 7.23 14.44 -4.89
C PHE A 258 6.34 15.61 -4.42
N ARG A 259 5.51 16.11 -5.33
CA ARG A 259 4.61 17.27 -5.12
C ARG A 259 3.21 17.03 -5.65
N GLY A 260 2.96 15.86 -6.23
CA GLY A 260 1.70 15.52 -6.87
C GLY A 260 0.65 14.98 -5.90
N PRO A 261 -0.54 14.66 -6.40
CA PRO A 261 -1.57 13.99 -5.61
C PRO A 261 -1.14 12.60 -5.16
N PHE A 262 -1.31 12.33 -3.87
CA PHE A 262 -1.26 10.99 -3.30
C PHE A 262 -2.70 10.46 -3.17
N VAL A 263 -2.95 9.27 -3.73
CA VAL A 263 -4.25 8.59 -3.68
C VAL A 263 -4.05 7.20 -3.09
N HIS A 264 -4.44 7.03 -1.83
CA HIS A 264 -4.46 5.76 -1.13
C HIS A 264 -5.82 5.08 -1.31
N VAL A 265 -5.82 3.83 -1.76
CA VAL A 265 -7.03 3.02 -1.97
C VAL A 265 -7.01 1.82 -1.02
N ASP A 266 -7.76 1.91 0.07
CA ASP A 266 -7.99 0.81 1.00
C ASP A 266 -9.14 -0.06 0.46
N MET A 267 -8.79 -1.25 -0.02
CA MET A 267 -9.70 -2.18 -0.69
C MET A 267 -9.77 -3.54 0.01
N ALA A 268 -9.56 -3.55 1.34
CA ALA A 268 -9.58 -4.75 2.18
C ALA A 268 -10.78 -5.67 1.89
N TYR A 269 -12.01 -5.16 2.04
CA TYR A 269 -13.22 -5.96 1.84
C TYR A 269 -13.62 -6.09 0.35
N PRO A 270 -13.56 -5.05 -0.49
CA PRO A 270 -13.85 -5.18 -1.92
C PRO A 270 -12.99 -6.23 -2.65
N SER A 271 -11.80 -6.55 -2.13
CA SER A 271 -10.89 -7.54 -2.71
C SER A 271 -11.47 -8.97 -2.80
N SER A 272 -12.50 -9.29 -2.00
CA SER A 272 -13.11 -10.62 -2.00
C SER A 272 -14.60 -10.56 -1.67
N ASN A 273 -15.35 -11.56 -2.12
CA ASN A 273 -16.79 -11.67 -1.86
C ASN A 273 -17.14 -12.80 -0.89
N MET A 274 -16.16 -13.58 -0.42
CA MET A 274 -16.39 -14.58 0.61
C MET A 274 -16.67 -13.87 1.93
N THR A 275 -17.92 -13.97 2.39
CA THR A 275 -18.28 -13.55 3.74
C THR A 275 -17.70 -14.53 4.75
N ALA A 276 -17.47 -14.10 6.00
CA ALA A 276 -17.13 -15.04 7.07
C ALA A 276 -18.18 -16.16 7.22
N ALA A 277 -19.43 -15.93 6.82
CA ALA A 277 -20.48 -16.94 6.79
C ALA A 277 -20.24 -18.03 5.72
N ASP A 278 -19.64 -17.69 4.58
CA ASP A 278 -19.34 -18.67 3.51
C ASP A 278 -18.24 -19.66 3.93
N VAL A 279 -17.35 -19.26 4.85
CA VAL A 279 -16.27 -20.11 5.35
C VAL A 279 -16.79 -21.13 6.38
N VAL A 280 -17.77 -20.77 7.21
CA VAL A 280 -18.36 -21.69 8.20
C VAL A 280 -19.20 -22.78 7.53
N MET A 281 -19.83 -22.47 6.40
CA MET A 281 -20.65 -23.42 5.64
C MET A 281 -19.85 -24.49 4.88
N MET A 282 -18.52 -24.40 4.84
CA MET A 282 -17.63 -25.36 4.14
C MET A 282 -16.96 -26.38 5.07
N SER A 283 -17.33 -26.45 6.35
CA SER A 283 -16.89 -27.54 7.23
C SER A 283 -17.81 -28.76 7.06
N PRO A 284 -17.28 -29.97 6.80
CA PRO A 284 -18.09 -31.18 6.60
C PRO A 284 -18.83 -31.64 7.87
#